data_AF-A0A015KEE7-F1
#
_entry.id   AF-A0A015KEE7-F1
#
_cell.length_a   1.000
_cell.length_b   1.000
_cell.length_c   1.000
_cell.angle_alpha   90.00
_cell.angle_beta   90.00
_cell.angle_gamma   90.00
#
_symmetry.space_group_name_H-M   'P 1'
#
loop_
_entity.id
_entity.type
_entity.pdbx_description
1 polymer ?
#
loop_
_entity_poly.entity_id
_entity_poly.type
_entity_poly.pdbx_seq_one_letter_code
_entity_poly.pdbx_strand_id
1 'polypeptide(L)'
;MTFILDIRGPIFPPFLRDARIDDFAKLLQTLENMTLLLRSLLLLKEKEFQASSIQAKIDARNDNFTNDISTFIESALSRTRRRIVLDRVFIDHPTHPTLLTSPDAIDQEVIDHFQNFVPITSTPPSSIQDLPERWSNAYIPLADVSPAIFDSLMDPPTLDEWYSTISSMLNDKAPGPSMISYEMLKHLGPSASTLLFNLICACLLEANIPDLWRQATVFPILKPHE
;
A
#
# COMPACT_ATOMS: atom_id res chain seq x y z
N MET A 1 14.14 53.35 64.51
CA MET A 1 13.88 54.10 63.25
C MET A 1 12.63 53.48 62.65
N THR A 2 11.47 54.10 62.89
CA THR A 2 10.16 53.54 62.56
C THR A 2 9.72 54.11 61.23
N PHE A 3 9.59 53.28 60.20
CA PHE A 3 9.04 53.70 58.92
C PHE A 3 7.51 53.64 58.99
N ILE A 4 6.85 54.79 58.90
CA ILE A 4 5.41 54.91 58.69
C ILE A 4 5.20 54.98 57.17
N LEU A 5 4.54 53.96 56.61
CA LEU A 5 4.05 54.00 55.23
C LEU A 5 2.71 54.75 55.22
N ASP A 6 2.70 55.93 54.61
CA ASP A 6 1.49 56.72 54.31
C ASP A 6 0.69 56.00 53.22
N ILE A 7 -0.41 55.34 53.60
CA ILE A 7 -1.34 54.70 52.67
C ILE A 7 -2.26 55.79 52.12
N ARG A 8 -1.84 56.44 51.03
CA ARG A 8 -2.77 57.26 50.23
C ARG A 8 -3.82 56.35 49.62
N GLY A 9 -5.07 56.54 50.03
CA GLY A 9 -6.24 55.91 49.40
C GLY A 9 -6.30 56.22 47.90
N PRO A 10 -6.99 55.37 47.10
CA PRO A 10 -7.01 55.50 45.65
C PRO A 10 -7.54 56.87 45.22
N ILE A 11 -6.73 57.59 44.46
CA ILE A 11 -7.10 58.90 43.88
C ILE A 11 -8.01 58.61 42.70
N PHE A 12 -9.31 58.79 42.89
CA PHE A 12 -10.28 58.70 41.80
C PHE A 12 -10.16 59.93 40.87
N PRO A 13 -10.28 59.72 39.54
CA PRO A 13 -10.32 60.80 38.56
C PRO A 13 -11.34 61.91 38.92
N PRO A 14 -11.07 63.20 38.63
CA PRO A 14 -11.92 64.32 39.05
C PRO A 14 -13.37 64.22 38.57
N PHE A 15 -13.61 63.64 37.38
CA PHE A 15 -14.93 63.45 36.80
C PHE A 15 -15.81 62.43 37.54
N LEU A 16 -15.24 61.66 38.46
CA LEU A 16 -15.95 60.70 39.30
C LEU A 16 -16.41 61.29 40.64
N ARG A 17 -15.99 62.54 40.97
CA ARG A 17 -16.37 63.20 42.22
C ARG A 17 -17.80 63.74 42.22
N ASP A 18 -18.34 64.08 41.04
CA ASP A 18 -19.69 64.63 40.87
C ASP A 18 -20.69 63.62 40.29
N ALA A 19 -20.28 62.38 40.04
CA ALA A 19 -21.11 61.34 39.47
C ALA A 19 -22.03 60.73 40.54
N ARG A 20 -23.35 60.67 40.27
CA ARG A 20 -24.29 59.99 41.18
C ARG A 20 -24.00 58.49 41.17
N ILE A 21 -24.22 57.82 42.30
CA ILE A 21 -24.06 56.36 42.41
C ILE A 21 -24.85 55.62 41.30
N ASP A 22 -26.01 56.16 40.92
CA ASP A 22 -26.83 55.66 39.81
C ASP A 22 -26.13 55.72 38.45
N ASP A 23 -25.25 56.69 38.22
CA ASP A 23 -24.50 56.84 36.97
C ASP A 23 -23.39 55.79 36.85
N PHE A 24 -22.76 55.43 37.97
CA PHE A 24 -21.82 54.31 38.04
C PHE A 24 -22.50 52.96 37.85
N ALA A 25 -23.65 52.74 38.48
CA ALA A 25 -24.41 51.51 38.31
C ALA A 25 -24.83 51.31 36.85
N LYS A 26 -25.29 52.38 36.18
CA LYS A 26 -25.59 52.37 34.75
C LYS A 26 -24.37 52.09 33.88
N LEU A 27 -23.22 52.70 34.20
CA LEU A 27 -21.97 52.45 33.48
C LEU A 27 -21.52 51.00 33.61
N LEU A 28 -21.54 50.44 34.82
CA LEU A 28 -21.18 49.05 35.08
C LEU A 28 -22.11 48.09 34.32
N GLN A 29 -23.42 48.32 34.39
CA GLN A 29 -24.40 47.54 33.63
C GLN A 29 -24.16 47.63 32.13
N THR A 30 -23.78 48.80 31.63
CA THR A 30 -23.45 49.01 30.21
C THR A 30 -22.20 48.22 29.82
N LEU A 31 -21.14 48.23 30.65
CA LEU A 31 -19.92 47.48 30.40
C LEU A 31 -20.14 45.96 30.45
N GLU A 32 -20.95 45.47 31.38
CA GLU A 32 -21.35 44.06 31.46
C GLU A 32 -22.12 43.64 30.21
N ASN A 33 -23.09 44.44 29.77
CA ASN A 33 -23.85 44.22 28.55
C ASN A 33 -22.93 44.21 27.32
N MET A 34 -22.00 45.17 27.21
CA MET A 34 -21.02 45.23 26.12
C MET A 34 -20.11 44.00 26.12
N THR A 35 -19.69 43.52 27.29
CA THR A 35 -18.85 42.32 27.41
C THR A 35 -19.60 41.07 26.94
N LEU A 36 -20.87 40.94 27.33
CA LEU A 36 -21.76 39.87 26.86
C LEU A 36 -21.96 39.92 25.34
N LEU A 37 -22.19 41.10 24.77
CA LEU A 37 -22.34 41.30 23.33
C LEU A 37 -21.04 40.99 22.56
N LEU A 38 -19.88 41.36 23.08
CA LEU A 38 -18.60 41.03 22.45
C LEU A 38 -18.32 39.54 22.47
N ARG A 39 -18.62 38.85 23.57
CA ARG A 39 -18.48 37.38 23.66
C ARG A 39 -19.43 36.67 22.69
N SER A 40 -20.67 37.12 22.57
CA SER A 40 -21.63 36.52 21.63
C SER A 40 -21.22 36.78 20.17
N LEU A 41 -20.72 37.99 19.85
CA LEU A 41 -20.20 38.31 18.53
C LEU A 41 -18.96 37.47 18.18
N LEU A 42 -18.03 37.29 19.12
CA LEU A 42 -16.85 36.44 18.93
C LEU A 42 -17.26 35.01 18.61
N LEU A 43 -18.19 34.44 19.41
CA LEU A 43 -18.69 33.08 19.19
C LEU A 43 -19.40 32.94 17.83
N LEU A 44 -20.15 33.96 17.41
CA LEU A 44 -20.77 33.98 16.09
C LEU A 44 -19.72 33.98 14.98
N LYS A 45 -18.68 34.81 15.09
CA LYS A 45 -17.60 34.88 14.10
C LYS A 45 -16.78 33.59 14.03
N GLU A 46 -16.56 32.94 15.16
CA GLU A 46 -15.91 31.63 15.19
C GLU A 46 -16.74 30.56 14.46
N LYS A 47 -18.06 30.53 14.67
CA LYS A 47 -18.96 29.62 13.95
C LYS A 47 -19.01 29.89 12.44
N GLU A 48 -19.06 31.16 12.05
CA GLU A 48 -18.99 31.56 10.63
C GLU A 48 -17.69 31.07 10.00
N PHE A 49 -16.55 31.32 10.66
CA PHE A 49 -15.24 30.86 10.18
C PHE A 49 -15.17 29.34 10.07
N GLN A 50 -15.66 28.60 11.06
CA GLN A 50 -15.70 27.14 11.01
C GLN A 50 -16.55 26.63 9.85
N ALA A 51 -17.75 27.19 9.64
CA ALA A 51 -18.61 26.80 8.53
C ALA A 51 -17.95 27.07 7.17
N SER A 52 -17.33 28.25 6.98
CA SER A 52 -16.60 28.57 5.75
C SER A 52 -15.40 27.66 5.53
N SER A 53 -14.66 27.32 6.60
CA SER A 53 -13.50 26.43 6.52
C SER A 53 -13.92 25.00 6.14
N ILE A 54 -15.01 24.48 6.73
CA ILE A 54 -15.58 23.17 6.38
C ILE A 54 -16.00 23.16 4.91
N GLN A 55 -16.72 24.18 4.45
CA GLN A 55 -17.17 24.25 3.06
C GLN A 55 -15.98 24.29 2.09
N ALA A 56 -14.97 25.13 2.35
CA ALA A 56 -13.78 25.20 1.52
C ALA A 56 -13.03 23.86 1.43
N LYS A 57 -13.00 23.08 2.52
CA LYS A 57 -12.41 21.73 2.52
C LYS A 57 -13.24 20.72 1.73
N ILE A 58 -14.57 20.84 1.75
CA ILE A 58 -15.48 20.02 0.92
C ILE A 58 -15.25 20.34 -0.55
N ASP A 59 -15.23 21.62 -0.91
CA ASP A 59 -15.04 22.07 -2.29
C ASP A 59 -13.69 21.60 -2.84
N ALA A 60 -12.61 21.80 -2.09
CA ALA A 60 -11.28 21.31 -2.46
C ALA A 60 -11.25 19.78 -2.63
N ARG A 61 -11.99 19.03 -1.81
CA ARG A 61 -12.08 17.57 -1.94
C ARG A 61 -12.86 17.16 -3.19
N ASN A 62 -13.92 17.87 -3.55
CA ASN A 62 -14.67 17.63 -4.79
C ASN A 62 -13.84 17.95 -6.04
N ASP A 63 -13.04 19.02 -5.99
CA ASP A 63 -12.11 19.37 -7.05
C ASP A 63 -11.04 18.28 -7.21
N ASN A 64 -10.49 17.78 -6.10
CA ASN A 64 -9.56 16.65 -6.12
C ASN A 64 -10.21 15.38 -6.70
N PHE A 65 -11.48 15.08 -6.38
CA PHE A 65 -12.16 13.92 -6.97
C PHE A 65 -12.16 13.96 -8.51
N THR A 66 -12.29 15.15 -9.09
CA THR A 66 -12.34 15.35 -10.54
C THR A 66 -10.95 15.43 -11.17
N ASN A 67 -10.02 16.14 -10.54
CA ASN A 67 -8.75 16.55 -11.16
C ASN A 67 -7.51 15.84 -10.59
N ASP A 68 -7.59 15.29 -9.37
CA ASP A 68 -6.48 14.62 -8.67
C ASP A 68 -7.02 13.51 -7.75
N ILE A 69 -7.40 12.40 -8.37
CA ILE A 69 -7.95 11.21 -7.70
C ILE A 69 -6.98 10.70 -6.61
N SER A 70 -5.67 10.87 -6.79
CA SER A 70 -4.66 10.41 -5.84
C SER A 70 -4.79 11.15 -4.51
N THR A 71 -4.80 12.49 -4.56
CA THR A 71 -4.97 13.35 -3.38
C THR A 71 -6.36 13.20 -2.76
N PHE A 72 -7.40 12.99 -3.58
CA PHE A 72 -8.74 12.67 -3.07
C PHE A 72 -8.73 11.40 -2.23
N ILE A 73 -8.18 10.29 -2.74
CA ILE A 73 -8.15 9.00 -2.02
C ILE A 73 -7.41 9.13 -0.70
N GLU A 74 -6.27 9.83 -0.68
CA GLU A 74 -5.48 10.05 0.53
C GLU A 74 -6.27 10.83 1.61
N SER A 75 -6.88 11.95 1.22
CA SER A 75 -7.73 12.74 2.10
C SER A 75 -9.00 11.99 2.52
N ALA A 76 -9.59 11.18 1.63
CA ALA A 76 -10.85 10.50 1.88
C ALA A 76 -10.71 9.35 2.87
N LEU A 77 -9.59 8.63 2.79
CA LEU A 77 -9.30 7.52 3.68
C LEU A 77 -8.65 7.98 4.98
N SER A 78 -8.27 9.26 5.10
CA SER A 78 -7.44 9.77 6.20
C SER A 78 -6.17 8.93 6.39
N ARG A 79 -5.57 8.47 5.29
CA ARG A 79 -4.41 7.57 5.30
C ARG A 79 -3.22 8.26 4.66
N THR A 80 -2.09 8.24 5.36
CA THR A 80 -0.77 8.43 4.74
C THR A 80 -0.40 7.18 3.96
N ARG A 81 -0.01 7.34 2.69
CA ARG A 81 0.51 6.23 1.90
C ARG A 81 1.83 5.76 2.50
N ARG A 82 1.87 4.51 2.96
CA ARG A 82 3.13 3.83 3.24
C ARG A 82 3.76 3.50 1.88
N ARG A 83 4.77 4.27 1.48
CA ARG A 83 5.55 3.99 0.28
C ARG A 83 6.82 3.27 0.71
N ILE A 84 7.11 2.16 0.04
CA ILE A 84 8.40 1.52 0.19
C ILE A 84 9.33 2.12 -0.86
N VAL A 85 10.47 2.63 -0.39
CA VAL A 85 11.45 3.33 -1.22
C VAL A 85 12.72 2.48 -1.20
N LEU A 86 13.16 2.02 -2.37
CA LEU A 86 14.49 1.41 -2.56
C LEU A 86 15.49 2.54 -2.77
N ASP A 87 15.92 3.19 -1.69
CA ASP A 87 16.93 4.25 -1.74
C ASP A 87 18.31 3.77 -1.28
N ARG A 88 18.39 2.51 -0.83
CA ARG A 88 19.57 1.90 -0.21
C ARG A 88 19.63 0.42 -0.51
N VAL A 89 20.78 -0.06 -0.99
CA VAL A 89 21.09 -1.49 -1.15
C VAL A 89 22.37 -1.79 -0.39
N PHE A 90 22.32 -2.80 0.48
CA PHE A 90 23.49 -3.27 1.22
C PHE A 90 24.04 -4.53 0.56
N ILE A 91 25.27 -4.44 0.05
CA ILE A 91 26.01 -5.55 -0.52
C ILE A 91 26.87 -6.15 0.59
N ASP A 92 26.50 -7.36 1.02
CA ASP A 92 27.20 -8.10 2.06
C ASP A 92 28.42 -8.83 1.48
N HIS A 93 29.49 -8.08 1.19
CA HIS A 93 30.77 -8.64 0.75
C HIS A 93 31.68 -8.96 1.95
N PRO A 94 32.30 -10.15 2.01
CA PRO A 94 33.03 -10.63 3.21
C PRO A 94 34.20 -9.74 3.66
N THR A 95 34.79 -8.96 2.75
CA THR A 95 35.92 -8.07 3.06
C THR A 95 35.58 -6.58 3.01
N HIS A 96 34.53 -6.19 2.29
CA HIS A 96 34.20 -4.78 2.01
C HIS A 96 32.68 -4.59 1.88
N PRO A 97 31.94 -4.66 2.99
CA PRO A 97 30.50 -4.38 2.96
C PRO A 97 30.25 -2.99 2.40
N THR A 98 29.35 -2.89 1.43
CA THR A 98 29.12 -1.64 0.68
C THR A 98 27.65 -1.26 0.74
N LEU A 99 27.37 0.00 1.09
CA LEU A 99 26.03 0.56 1.05
C LEU A 99 25.90 1.47 -0.17
N LEU A 100 25.08 1.07 -1.14
CA LEU A 100 24.75 1.87 -2.31
C LEU A 100 23.59 2.81 -1.98
N THR A 101 23.72 4.07 -2.38
CA THR A 101 22.71 5.13 -2.21
C THR A 101 22.41 5.89 -3.49
N SER A 102 23.22 5.74 -4.55
CA SER A 102 22.96 6.37 -5.84
C SER A 102 21.91 5.55 -6.61
N PRO A 103 20.89 6.21 -7.21
CA PRO A 103 19.82 5.51 -7.94
C PRO A 103 20.35 4.58 -9.03
N ASP A 104 21.27 5.05 -9.87
CA ASP A 104 21.81 4.25 -10.97
C ASP A 104 22.57 3.01 -10.47
N ALA A 105 23.31 3.12 -9.35
CA ALA A 105 24.04 1.97 -8.81
C ALA A 105 23.10 0.98 -8.14
N ILE A 106 22.05 1.46 -7.48
CA ILE A 106 20.98 0.61 -6.92
C ILE A 106 20.29 -0.17 -8.03
N ASP A 107 19.91 0.48 -9.13
CA ASP A 107 19.24 -0.18 -10.24
C ASP A 107 20.13 -1.27 -10.87
N GLN A 108 21.41 -0.98 -11.11
CA GLN A 108 22.34 -1.96 -11.65
C GLN A 108 22.53 -3.17 -10.72
N GLU A 109 22.73 -2.92 -9.42
CA GLU A 109 22.90 -3.99 -8.43
C GLU A 109 21.64 -4.85 -8.28
N VAL A 110 20.46 -4.24 -8.27
CA VAL A 110 19.18 -4.97 -8.19
C VAL A 110 19.00 -5.86 -9.42
N ILE A 111 19.31 -5.36 -10.62
CA ILE A 111 19.24 -6.14 -11.85
C ILE A 111 20.21 -7.32 -11.78
N ASP A 112 21.49 -7.06 -11.46
CA ASP A 112 22.51 -8.10 -11.40
C ASP A 112 22.17 -9.19 -10.37
N HIS A 113 21.75 -8.77 -9.17
CA HIS A 113 21.29 -9.68 -8.13
C HIS A 113 20.16 -10.58 -8.63
N PHE A 114 19.04 -10.03 -9.12
CA PHE A 114 17.91 -10.87 -9.51
C PHE A 114 18.14 -11.70 -10.77
N GLN A 115 19.11 -11.35 -11.61
CA GLN A 115 19.54 -12.19 -12.74
C GLN A 115 20.42 -13.36 -12.29
N ASN A 116 21.25 -13.18 -11.25
CA ASN A 116 22.29 -14.13 -10.88
C ASN A 116 22.11 -14.80 -9.49
N PHE A 117 21.10 -14.42 -8.70
CA PHE A 117 20.93 -14.91 -7.32
C PHE A 117 20.69 -16.41 -7.23
N VAL A 118 20.17 -17.02 -8.30
CA VAL A 118 20.10 -18.47 -8.44
C VAL A 118 21.37 -18.90 -9.18
N PRO A 119 22.30 -19.61 -8.52
CA PRO A 119 23.45 -20.15 -9.20
C PRO A 119 22.98 -21.03 -10.36
N ILE A 120 23.39 -20.73 -11.60
CA ILE A 120 23.18 -21.60 -12.78
C ILE A 120 24.11 -22.84 -12.69
N THR A 121 24.52 -23.20 -11.47
CA THR A 121 25.46 -24.29 -11.25
C THR A 121 24.72 -25.61 -11.23
N SER A 122 25.28 -26.55 -11.99
CA SER A 122 25.01 -27.98 -12.07
C SER A 122 23.81 -28.38 -12.94
N THR A 123 24.13 -29.22 -13.92
CA THR A 123 23.20 -30.19 -14.52
C THR A 123 22.20 -30.67 -13.48
N PRO A 124 20.89 -30.54 -13.73
CA PRO A 124 19.89 -31.00 -12.78
C PRO A 124 20.13 -32.48 -12.45
N PRO A 125 19.95 -32.88 -11.18
CA PRO A 125 20.07 -34.28 -10.78
C PRO A 125 19.16 -35.13 -11.67
N SER A 126 19.74 -36.15 -12.30
CA SER A 126 19.04 -36.98 -13.28
C SER A 126 18.15 -38.03 -12.62
N SER A 127 18.39 -38.31 -11.33
CA SER A 127 17.61 -39.24 -10.53
C SER A 127 17.47 -38.75 -9.08
N ILE A 128 16.52 -39.35 -8.34
CA ILE A 128 16.33 -39.10 -6.91
C ILE A 128 17.60 -39.44 -6.10
N GLN A 129 18.44 -40.35 -6.59
CA GLN A 129 19.69 -40.76 -5.93
C GLN A 129 20.79 -39.70 -6.02
N ASP A 130 20.70 -38.80 -7.01
CA ASP A 130 21.64 -37.69 -7.19
C ASP A 130 21.28 -36.48 -6.31
N LEU A 131 20.15 -36.54 -5.59
CA LEU A 131 19.71 -35.48 -4.68
C LEU A 131 20.49 -35.53 -3.36
N PRO A 132 20.72 -34.38 -2.71
CA PRO A 132 21.21 -34.34 -1.33
C PRO A 132 20.32 -35.18 -0.40
N GLU A 133 20.92 -35.81 0.61
CA GLU A 133 20.27 -36.76 1.53
C GLU A 133 18.94 -36.25 2.11
N ARG A 134 18.88 -34.97 2.47
CA ARG A 134 17.64 -34.33 2.96
C ARG A 134 16.49 -34.52 1.98
N TRP A 135 16.74 -34.32 0.69
CA TRP A 135 15.73 -34.40 -0.36
C TRP A 135 15.47 -35.83 -0.79
N SER A 136 16.50 -36.67 -0.92
CA SER A 136 16.31 -38.10 -1.24
C SER A 136 15.38 -38.77 -0.23
N ASN A 137 15.53 -38.45 1.06
CA ASN A 137 14.68 -38.98 2.13
C ASN A 137 13.24 -38.43 2.07
N ALA A 138 13.05 -37.18 1.65
CA ALA A 138 11.73 -36.58 1.52
C ALA A 138 10.91 -37.17 0.35
N TYR A 139 11.58 -37.68 -0.69
CA TYR A 139 10.94 -38.28 -1.87
C TYR A 139 10.76 -39.80 -1.78
N ILE A 140 11.06 -40.42 -0.62
CA ILE A 140 10.80 -41.85 -0.42
C ILE A 140 9.28 -42.10 -0.48
N PRO A 141 8.81 -43.09 -1.27
CA PRO A 141 7.39 -43.44 -1.31
C PRO A 141 6.84 -43.75 0.08
N LEU A 142 5.69 -43.17 0.40
CA LEU A 142 4.99 -43.42 1.65
C LEU A 142 4.43 -44.85 1.65
N ALA A 143 4.70 -45.61 2.71
CA ALA A 143 4.35 -47.03 2.78
C ALA A 143 2.84 -47.30 2.80
N ASP A 144 2.05 -46.32 3.26
CA ASP A 144 0.59 -46.35 3.34
C ASP A 144 -0.10 -45.86 2.06
N VAL A 145 0.66 -45.33 1.10
CA VAL A 145 0.12 -44.81 -0.16
C VAL A 145 0.34 -45.85 -1.26
N SER A 146 -0.77 -46.34 -1.82
CA SER A 146 -0.73 -47.25 -2.97
C SER A 146 -0.12 -46.54 -4.19
N PRO A 147 0.84 -47.15 -4.91
CA PRO A 147 1.36 -46.62 -6.16
C PRO A 147 0.28 -46.40 -7.24
N ALA A 148 -0.86 -47.08 -7.13
CA ALA A 148 -1.97 -46.98 -8.09
C ALA A 148 -2.56 -45.56 -8.20
N ILE A 149 -2.31 -44.66 -7.23
CA ILE A 149 -2.74 -43.26 -7.35
C ILE A 149 -2.09 -42.52 -8.52
N PHE A 150 -0.99 -43.06 -9.07
CA PHE A 150 -0.25 -42.49 -10.19
C PHE A 150 -0.55 -43.17 -11.52
N ASP A 151 -1.44 -44.17 -11.58
CA ASP A 151 -1.69 -44.95 -12.80
C ASP A 151 -2.15 -44.07 -13.96
N SER A 152 -2.93 -43.03 -13.67
CA SER A 152 -3.43 -42.04 -14.65
C SER A 152 -2.59 -40.77 -14.72
N LEU A 153 -1.41 -40.72 -14.10
CA LEU A 153 -0.61 -39.48 -14.00
C LEU A 153 -0.15 -38.98 -15.38
N MET A 154 0.09 -39.92 -16.30
CA MET A 154 0.58 -39.64 -17.65
C MET A 154 -0.57 -39.53 -18.67
N ASP A 155 -1.82 -39.69 -18.23
CA ASP A 155 -2.97 -39.52 -19.11
C ASP A 155 -3.13 -38.03 -19.47
N PRO A 156 -3.53 -37.72 -20.72
CA PRO A 156 -3.79 -36.34 -21.09
C PRO A 156 -4.99 -35.78 -20.30
N PRO A 157 -4.98 -34.49 -19.95
CA PRO A 157 -6.12 -33.86 -19.31
C PRO A 157 -7.40 -34.01 -20.12
N THR A 158 -8.53 -34.16 -19.44
CA THR A 158 -9.85 -34.18 -20.08
C THR A 158 -10.33 -32.76 -20.40
N LEU A 159 -11.30 -32.64 -21.31
CA LEU A 159 -11.92 -31.35 -21.62
C LEU A 159 -12.65 -30.75 -20.40
N ASP A 160 -13.28 -31.58 -19.57
CA ASP A 160 -13.99 -31.10 -18.37
C ASP A 160 -13.00 -30.53 -17.34
N GLU A 161 -11.86 -31.19 -17.13
CA GLU A 161 -10.77 -30.68 -16.30
C GLU A 161 -10.22 -29.36 -16.85
N TRP A 162 -10.07 -29.25 -18.17
CA TRP A 162 -9.65 -28.02 -18.83
C TRP A 162 -10.61 -26.86 -18.54
N TYR A 163 -11.91 -27.03 -18.77
CA TYR A 163 -12.90 -25.98 -18.52
C TYR A 163 -12.99 -25.61 -17.03
N SER A 164 -12.93 -26.60 -16.13
CA SER A 164 -12.88 -26.38 -14.69
C SER A 164 -11.64 -25.58 -14.26
N THR A 165 -10.48 -25.91 -14.83
CA THR A 165 -9.21 -25.23 -14.54
C THR A 165 -9.23 -23.79 -15.03
N ILE A 166 -9.63 -23.54 -16.27
CA ILE A 166 -9.68 -22.18 -16.84
C ILE A 166 -10.66 -21.30 -16.07
N SER A 167 -11.84 -21.82 -15.73
CA SER A 167 -12.85 -21.03 -15.00
C SER A 167 -12.42 -20.67 -13.57
N SER A 168 -11.65 -21.54 -12.90
CA SER A 168 -11.20 -21.36 -11.52
C SER A 168 -9.95 -20.48 -11.35
N MET A 169 -9.29 -20.08 -12.45
CA MET A 169 -8.13 -19.17 -12.38
C MET A 169 -8.48 -17.87 -11.64
N LEU A 170 -7.53 -17.28 -10.91
CA LEU A 170 -7.78 -16.02 -10.18
C LEU A 170 -7.83 -14.83 -11.14
N ASN A 171 -8.70 -13.86 -10.88
CA ASN A 171 -8.70 -12.60 -11.63
C ASN A 171 -7.63 -11.64 -11.10
N ASP A 172 -7.31 -10.62 -11.89
CA ASP A 172 -6.42 -9.51 -11.57
C ASP A 172 -4.98 -9.97 -11.28
N LYS A 173 -4.58 -11.08 -11.87
CA LYS A 173 -3.18 -11.55 -11.85
C LYS A 173 -2.39 -10.88 -12.96
N ALA A 174 -1.15 -10.51 -12.64
CA ALA A 174 -0.24 -9.91 -13.61
C ALA A 174 0.00 -10.89 -14.76
N PRO A 175 -0.27 -10.49 -16.02
CA PRO A 175 0.01 -11.34 -17.16
C PRO A 175 1.53 -11.47 -17.35
N GLY A 176 1.96 -12.57 -17.99
CA GLY A 176 3.35 -12.74 -18.41
C GLY A 176 3.75 -11.79 -19.54
N PRO A 177 4.96 -11.94 -20.10
CA PRO A 177 5.48 -11.08 -21.17
C PRO A 177 4.58 -10.98 -22.41
N SER A 178 3.74 -11.99 -22.67
CA SER A 178 2.75 -12.01 -23.76
C SER A 178 1.55 -11.08 -23.55
N MET A 179 1.37 -10.53 -22.34
CA MET A 179 0.21 -9.74 -21.92
C MET A 179 -1.14 -10.46 -21.99
N ILE A 180 -1.15 -11.79 -22.11
CA ILE A 180 -2.37 -12.61 -22.08
C ILE A 180 -2.77 -12.81 -20.62
N SER A 181 -3.93 -12.27 -20.23
CA SER A 181 -4.47 -12.39 -18.88
C SER A 181 -5.36 -13.63 -18.73
N TYR A 182 -5.61 -14.06 -17.49
CA TYR A 182 -6.52 -15.18 -17.22
C TYR A 182 -7.96 -14.89 -17.63
N GLU A 183 -8.40 -13.63 -17.54
CA GLU A 183 -9.71 -13.18 -18.01
C GLU A 183 -9.85 -13.39 -19.53
N MET A 184 -8.80 -13.11 -20.31
CA MET A 184 -8.81 -13.39 -21.75
C MET A 184 -8.99 -14.87 -22.02
N LEU A 185 -8.30 -15.75 -21.28
CA LEU A 185 -8.42 -17.20 -21.42
C LEU A 185 -9.82 -17.70 -21.04
N LYS A 186 -10.40 -17.16 -19.96
CA LYS A 186 -11.77 -17.46 -19.52
C LYS A 186 -12.84 -17.07 -20.53
N HIS A 187 -12.59 -16.02 -21.30
CA HIS A 187 -13.51 -15.52 -22.31
C HIS A 187 -13.23 -16.04 -23.73
N LEU A 188 -12.31 -17.01 -23.89
CA LEU A 188 -12.08 -17.64 -25.18
C LEU A 188 -13.36 -18.34 -25.68
N GLY A 189 -13.67 -18.12 -26.95
CA GLY A 189 -14.73 -18.88 -27.62
C GLY A 189 -14.38 -20.36 -27.74
N PRO A 190 -15.37 -21.25 -27.95
CA PRO A 190 -15.17 -22.70 -27.94
C PRO A 190 -14.05 -23.18 -28.88
N SER A 191 -14.01 -22.69 -30.12
CA SER A 191 -12.98 -23.09 -31.09
C SER A 191 -11.56 -22.72 -30.65
N ALA A 192 -11.38 -21.53 -30.09
CA ALA A 192 -10.08 -21.06 -29.63
C ALA A 192 -9.65 -21.79 -28.34
N SER A 193 -10.59 -22.06 -27.44
CA SER A 193 -10.35 -22.86 -26.24
C SER A 193 -9.91 -24.29 -26.60
N THR A 194 -10.57 -24.93 -27.57
CA THR A 194 -10.18 -26.26 -28.06
C THR A 194 -8.78 -26.27 -28.70
N LEU A 195 -8.42 -25.25 -29.48
CA LEU A 195 -7.08 -25.14 -30.06
C LEU A 195 -6.01 -24.99 -28.97
N LEU A 196 -6.27 -24.15 -27.97
CA LEU A 196 -5.37 -23.97 -26.83
C LEU A 196 -5.22 -25.25 -26.02
N PHE A 197 -6.33 -25.95 -25.74
CA PHE A 197 -6.32 -27.25 -25.07
C PHE A 197 -5.46 -28.28 -25.83
N ASN A 198 -5.66 -28.41 -27.15
CA ASN A 198 -4.88 -29.33 -27.98
C ASN A 198 -3.38 -28.99 -27.96
N LEU A 199 -3.04 -27.70 -27.99
CA LEU A 199 -1.65 -27.25 -27.86
C LEU A 199 -1.05 -27.66 -26.51
N ILE A 200 -1.77 -27.45 -25.41
CA ILE A 200 -1.32 -27.83 -24.07
C ILE A 200 -1.13 -29.34 -23.95
N CYS A 201 -2.08 -30.15 -24.44
CA CYS A 201 -1.97 -31.60 -24.44
C CYS A 201 -0.75 -32.07 -25.25
N ALA A 202 -0.50 -31.48 -26.42
CA ALA A 202 0.69 -31.79 -27.21
C ALA A 202 1.99 -31.44 -26.46
N CYS A 203 2.03 -30.28 -25.78
CA CYS A 203 3.18 -29.87 -24.98
C CYS A 203 3.48 -30.85 -23.83
N LEU A 204 2.43 -31.35 -23.16
CA LEU A 204 2.57 -32.32 -22.06
C LEU A 204 3.02 -33.70 -22.55
N LEU A 205 2.42 -34.21 -23.64
CA LEU A 205 2.75 -35.52 -24.21
C LEU A 205 4.18 -35.58 -24.75
N GLU A 206 4.61 -34.53 -25.46
CA GLU A 206 5.94 -34.47 -26.08
C GLU A 206 7.02 -33.92 -25.13
N ALA A 207 6.64 -33.54 -23.90
CA ALA A 207 7.48 -32.81 -22.96
C ALA A 207 8.18 -31.57 -23.57
N ASN A 208 7.57 -30.97 -24.59
CA ASN A 208 8.13 -29.86 -25.36
C ASN A 208 7.39 -28.55 -25.02
N ILE A 209 7.92 -27.83 -24.03
CA ILE A 209 7.37 -26.54 -23.58
C ILE A 209 8.07 -25.40 -24.33
N PRO A 210 7.33 -24.48 -24.97
CA PRO A 210 7.92 -23.33 -25.65
C PRO A 210 8.85 -22.51 -24.75
N ASP A 211 10.03 -22.14 -25.25
CA ASP A 211 11.01 -21.36 -24.49
C ASP A 211 10.46 -20.02 -24.00
N LEU A 212 9.55 -19.40 -24.76
CA LEU A 212 8.87 -18.17 -24.36
C LEU A 212 8.05 -18.33 -23.08
N TRP A 213 7.52 -19.53 -22.79
CA TRP A 213 6.76 -19.79 -21.56
C TRP A 213 7.68 -19.97 -20.34
N ARG A 214 8.97 -20.17 -20.57
CA ARG A 214 10.00 -20.23 -19.52
C ARG A 214 10.53 -18.84 -19.16
N GLN A 215 10.14 -17.80 -19.90
CA GLN A 215 10.50 -16.42 -19.61
C GLN A 215 9.53 -15.82 -18.60
N ALA A 216 10.06 -15.11 -17.61
CA ALA A 216 9.27 -14.41 -16.61
C ALA A 216 9.83 -13.00 -16.38
N THR A 217 8.93 -12.06 -16.12
CA THR A 217 9.32 -10.72 -15.67
C THR A 217 9.30 -10.71 -14.14
N VAL A 218 10.46 -10.45 -13.53
CA VAL A 218 10.58 -10.37 -12.07
C VAL A 218 10.41 -8.92 -11.64
N PHE A 219 9.37 -8.66 -10.85
CA PHE A 219 9.15 -7.36 -10.20
C PHE A 219 9.40 -7.51 -8.70
N PRO A 220 10.49 -6.95 -8.15
CA PRO A 220 10.72 -6.99 -6.72
C PRO A 220 9.64 -6.17 -6.00
N ILE A 221 8.78 -6.86 -5.23
CA ILE A 221 7.78 -6.24 -4.36
C ILE A 221 8.31 -6.30 -2.94
N LEU A 222 8.69 -5.15 -2.42
CA LEU A 222 9.09 -5.07 -1.02
C LEU A 222 7.87 -5.27 -0.13
N LYS A 223 8.07 -5.99 0.98
CA LYS A 223 7.04 -6.10 2.00
C LYS A 223 7.09 -4.84 2.87
N PRO A 224 5.93 -4.22 3.18
CA PRO A 224 5.91 -3.13 4.14
C PRO A 224 6.37 -3.67 5.49
N HIS A 225 7.36 -3.01 6.09
CA HIS A 225 7.69 -3.23 7.50
C HIS A 225 6.65 -2.49 8.37
N GLU A 226 6.25 -3.08 9.49
CA GLU A 226 5.21 -2.53 10.38
C GLU A 226 5.60 -1.20 11.02
#